data_AF-A0A935W682-F1
#
_entry.id   AF-A0A935W682-F1
#
_cell.length_a   1.000
_cell.length_b   1.000
_cell.length_c   1.000
_cell.angle_alpha   90.00
_cell.angle_beta   90.00
_cell.angle_gamma   90.00
#
_symmetry.space_group_name_H-M   'P 1'
#
loop_
_entity.id
_entity.type
_entity.pdbx_description
1 polymer ?
#
loop_
_entity_poly.entity_id
_entity_poly.type
_entity_poly.pdbx_seq_one_letter_code
_entity_poly.pdbx_strand_id
1 'polypeptide(L)'
;MKATIDIRCENGVWGELRITNDGDKAARITNPGDYRPTQGWEFSREAYQIAVLRSFHFLEMTVRAEDGSVVEPSDDIVTRADHLVGLPVELEPGAELRINVPLHEFYDLKRNVDYSLALTYGDDSISVSASTQIRCSVRGLK
;
A
#
# COMPACT_ATOMS: atom_id res chain seq x y z
N MET A 1 -2.02 -10.96 -14.31
CA MET A 1 -1.88 -9.71 -13.54
C MET A 1 -0.43 -9.59 -13.11
N LYS A 2 0.13 -8.39 -13.17
CA LYS A 2 1.50 -8.08 -12.72
C LYS A 2 1.48 -6.95 -11.70
N ALA A 3 2.30 -7.04 -10.67
CA ALA A 3 2.50 -5.97 -9.70
C ALA A 3 3.95 -5.47 -9.69
N THR A 4 4.14 -4.16 -9.52
CA THR A 4 5.45 -3.53 -9.29
C THR A 4 5.34 -2.48 -8.20
N ILE A 5 6.44 -2.18 -7.51
CA ILE A 5 6.49 -1.16 -6.48
C ILE A 5 7.62 -0.18 -6.79
N ASP A 6 7.26 1.10 -6.86
CA ASP A 6 8.22 2.20 -6.96
C ASP A 6 8.30 2.94 -5.62
N ILE A 7 9.51 3.16 -5.11
CA ILE A 7 9.74 3.89 -3.85
C ILE A 7 10.02 5.37 -4.14
N ARG A 8 9.35 6.25 -3.40
CA ARG A 8 9.57 7.70 -3.42
C ARG A 8 9.86 8.20 -2.01
N CYS A 9 10.83 9.10 -1.88
CA CYS A 9 11.31 9.61 -0.58
C CYS A 9 11.09 11.14 -0.46
N GLU A 10 9.95 11.65 -0.92
CA GLU A 10 9.58 13.06 -0.91
C GLU A 10 8.55 13.32 0.19
N ASN A 11 8.87 14.20 1.16
CA ASN A 11 8.02 14.50 2.33
C ASN A 11 7.58 13.25 3.12
N GLY A 12 8.45 12.24 3.20
CA GLY A 12 8.15 10.94 3.80
C GLY A 12 8.65 9.79 2.91
N VAL A 13 8.43 8.56 3.34
CA VAL A 13 8.66 7.36 2.52
C VAL A 13 7.32 6.88 1.96
N TRP A 14 7.28 6.67 0.66
CA TRP A 14 6.10 6.25 -0.09
C TRP A 14 6.42 5.04 -0.96
N GLY A 15 5.49 4.08 -1.03
CA GLY A 15 5.48 3.03 -2.05
C GLY A 15 4.31 3.25 -3.00
N GLU A 16 4.55 3.37 -4.30
CA GLU A 16 3.51 3.28 -5.32
C GLU A 16 3.40 1.83 -5.77
N LEU A 17 2.33 1.14 -5.35
CA LEU A 17 1.98 -0.17 -5.89
C LEU A 17 1.23 0.02 -7.21
N ARG A 18 1.79 -0.51 -8.28
CA ARG A 18 1.18 -0.53 -9.61
C ARG A 18 0.78 -1.96 -9.96
N ILE A 19 -0.49 -2.14 -10.27
CA ILE A 19 -1.06 -3.42 -10.68
C ILE A 19 -1.55 -3.27 -12.12
N THR A 20 -1.00 -4.08 -13.02
CA THR A 20 -1.33 -4.05 -14.44
C THR A 20 -2.02 -5.35 -14.82
N ASN A 21 -3.11 -5.24 -15.58
CA ASN A 21 -3.68 -6.39 -16.25
C ASN A 21 -2.89 -6.70 -17.52
N ASP A 22 -1.92 -7.62 -17.42
CA ASP A 22 -1.12 -8.13 -18.52
C ASP A 22 -1.76 -9.34 -19.23
N GLY A 23 -3.01 -9.67 -18.91
CA GLY A 23 -3.80 -10.70 -19.57
C GLY A 23 -4.53 -10.20 -20.82
N ASP A 24 -5.27 -11.10 -21.46
CA ASP A 24 -6.07 -10.85 -22.67
C ASP A 24 -7.55 -10.55 -22.39
N LYS A 25 -7.97 -10.62 -21.12
CA LYS A 25 -9.36 -10.40 -20.66
C LYS A 25 -9.41 -9.45 -19.49
N ALA A 26 -10.54 -8.77 -19.32
CA ALA A 26 -10.79 -7.93 -18.16
C ALA A 26 -10.68 -8.74 -16.84
N ALA A 27 -10.05 -8.15 -15.84
CA ALA A 27 -9.89 -8.72 -14.51
C ALA A 27 -10.73 -7.93 -13.50
N ARG A 28 -11.46 -8.63 -12.62
CA ARG A 28 -12.22 -7.99 -11.53
C ARG A 28 -11.36 -7.88 -10.30
N ILE A 29 -11.19 -6.67 -9.80
CA ILE A 29 -10.33 -6.39 -8.65
C ILE A 29 -11.14 -5.65 -7.61
N THR A 30 -11.19 -6.17 -6.39
CA THR A 30 -11.80 -5.45 -5.28
C THR A 30 -10.97 -4.22 -4.95
N ASN A 31 -11.56 -3.03 -5.07
CA ASN A 31 -10.95 -1.77 -4.64
C ASN A 31 -12.04 -1.00 -3.88
N PRO A 32 -11.83 -0.68 -2.60
CA PRO A 32 -12.82 0.01 -1.79
C PRO A 32 -13.25 1.35 -2.43
N GLY A 33 -12.46 1.97 -3.31
CA GLY A 33 -12.82 3.24 -3.96
C GLY A 33 -12.34 4.45 -3.16
N ASP A 34 -12.73 5.64 -3.62
CA ASP A 34 -12.20 6.91 -3.11
C ASP A 34 -13.08 7.52 -2.00
N TYR A 35 -12.94 7.04 -0.75
CA TYR A 35 -13.73 7.57 0.37
C TYR A 35 -13.20 8.87 0.95
N ARG A 36 -14.10 9.56 1.65
CA ARG A 36 -13.73 10.65 2.56
C ARG A 36 -13.29 10.05 3.91
N PRO A 37 -12.14 10.47 4.46
CA PRO A 37 -11.71 10.02 5.78
C PRO A 37 -12.77 10.29 6.85
N THR A 38 -12.87 9.39 7.84
CA THR A 38 -13.68 9.60 9.05
C THR A 38 -12.92 10.48 10.05
N GLN A 39 -13.60 10.87 11.12
CA GLN A 39 -13.02 11.72 12.16
C GLN A 39 -11.76 11.06 12.78
N GLY A 40 -10.65 11.80 12.89
CA GLY A 40 -9.33 11.31 13.32
C GLY A 40 -8.34 11.04 12.19
N TRP A 41 -8.80 11.00 10.93
CA TRP A 41 -7.99 10.71 9.73
C TRP A 41 -7.91 11.89 8.75
N GLU A 42 -8.33 13.07 9.19
CA GLU A 42 -8.51 14.25 8.35
C GLU A 42 -7.20 14.75 7.72
N PHE A 43 -6.07 14.30 8.24
CA PHE A 43 -4.74 14.78 7.86
C PHE A 43 -4.07 13.94 6.76
N SER A 44 -4.58 12.74 6.42
CA SER A 44 -4.00 11.91 5.35
C SER A 44 -5.03 10.95 4.72
N ARG A 45 -5.53 11.30 3.53
CA ARG A 45 -6.53 10.52 2.79
C ARG A 45 -5.96 9.18 2.31
N GLU A 46 -4.71 9.20 1.89
CA GLU A 46 -3.96 8.03 1.43
C GLU A 46 -3.76 7.05 2.59
N ALA A 47 -3.35 7.53 3.77
CA ALA A 47 -3.20 6.66 4.94
C ALA A 47 -4.54 6.03 5.35
N TYR A 48 -5.64 6.79 5.30
CA TYR A 48 -6.98 6.25 5.54
C TYR A 48 -7.34 5.14 4.54
N GLN A 49 -7.09 5.34 3.24
CA GLN A 49 -7.36 4.34 2.22
C GLN A 49 -6.56 3.05 2.46
N ILE A 50 -5.27 3.16 2.80
CA ILE A 50 -4.44 2.00 3.13
C ILE A 50 -4.94 1.32 4.40
N ALA A 51 -5.36 2.08 5.41
CA ALA A 51 -5.94 1.55 6.63
C ALA A 51 -7.19 0.71 6.33
N VAL A 52 -8.12 1.22 5.51
CA VAL A 52 -9.31 0.47 5.06
C VAL A 52 -8.91 -0.82 4.33
N LEU A 53 -7.99 -0.74 3.37
CA LEU A 53 -7.52 -1.91 2.62
C LEU A 53 -6.93 -2.99 3.53
N ARG A 54 -6.16 -2.60 4.55
CA ARG A 54 -5.61 -3.52 5.55
C ARG A 54 -6.68 -4.11 6.47
N SER A 55 -7.66 -3.31 6.93
CA SER A 55 -8.78 -3.77 7.77
C SER A 55 -9.60 -4.87 7.11
N PHE A 56 -9.80 -4.78 5.79
CA PHE A 56 -10.56 -5.76 5.02
C PHE A 56 -9.68 -6.85 4.39
N HIS A 57 -8.41 -6.94 4.79
CA HIS A 57 -7.45 -7.94 4.31
C HIS A 57 -7.20 -7.91 2.79
N PHE A 58 -7.48 -6.78 2.12
CA PHE A 58 -7.17 -6.61 0.69
C PHE A 58 -5.73 -6.18 0.44
N LEU A 59 -5.05 -5.68 1.47
CA LEU A 59 -3.64 -5.29 1.38
C LEU A 59 -2.89 -5.81 2.60
N GLU A 60 -1.87 -6.61 2.34
CA GLU A 60 -0.85 -6.99 3.30
C GLU A 60 0.43 -6.20 3.01
N MET A 61 1.07 -5.74 4.08
CA MET A 61 2.30 -4.96 4.01
C MET A 61 3.31 -5.54 4.99
N THR A 62 4.50 -5.85 4.50
CA THR A 62 5.61 -6.32 5.33
C THR A 62 6.84 -5.51 5.03
N VAL A 63 7.39 -4.87 6.06
CA VAL A 63 8.71 -4.24 6.01
C VAL A 63 9.70 -5.10 6.78
N ARG A 64 10.88 -5.32 6.20
CA ARG A 64 12.00 -5.97 6.89
C ARG A 64 13.22 -5.09 6.88
N ALA A 65 13.96 -5.10 7.99
CA ALA A 65 15.28 -4.49 8.07
C ALA A 65 16.33 -5.36 7.36
N GLU A 66 17.55 -4.83 7.21
CA GLU A 66 18.69 -5.50 6.58
C GLU A 66 19.02 -6.87 7.21
N ASP A 67 18.84 -7.01 8.52
CA ASP A 67 19.05 -8.28 9.24
C ASP A 67 17.92 -9.31 9.04
N GLY A 68 16.90 -8.96 8.25
CA GLY A 68 15.73 -9.78 7.94
C GLY A 68 14.61 -9.72 8.97
N SER A 69 14.80 -9.01 10.09
CA SER A 69 13.78 -8.80 11.12
C SER A 69 12.57 -8.04 10.55
N VAL A 70 11.37 -8.40 11.01
CA VAL A 70 10.14 -7.69 10.63
C VAL A 70 10.07 -6.39 11.43
N VAL A 71 9.83 -5.29 10.73
CA VAL A 71 9.53 -4.00 11.35
C VAL A 71 8.02 -3.97 11.60
N GLU A 72 7.63 -3.92 12.87
CA GLU A 72 6.22 -3.84 13.24
C GLU A 72 5.63 -2.47 12.84
N PRO A 73 4.38 -2.43 12.35
CA PRO A 73 3.69 -1.17 12.13
C PRO A 73 3.53 -0.37 13.44
N SER A 74 3.47 0.96 13.33
CA SER A 74 3.16 1.84 14.47
C SER A 74 1.74 1.57 14.99
N ASP A 75 1.60 1.49 16.31
CA ASP A 75 0.35 1.23 17.02
C ASP A 75 -0.68 2.37 16.91
N ASP A 76 -0.25 3.56 16.44
CA ASP A 76 -1.07 4.79 16.40
C ASP A 76 -2.14 4.78 15.30
N ILE A 77 -2.04 3.85 14.34
CA ILE A 77 -3.02 3.68 13.28
C ILE A 77 -4.05 2.60 13.68
N VAL A 78 -5.14 3.03 14.31
CA VAL A 78 -6.27 2.15 14.61
C VAL A 78 -7.14 1.97 13.36
N THR A 79 -6.90 0.88 12.65
CA THR A 79 -7.63 0.41 11.46
C THR A 79 -9.02 -0.14 11.81
N ARG A 80 -9.96 0.73 12.18
CA ARG A 80 -11.40 0.37 12.25
C ARG A 80 -12.21 1.17 11.24
N ALA A 81 -12.16 0.74 9.98
CA ALA A 81 -13.17 1.09 9.00
C ALA A 81 -14.39 0.18 9.18
N ASP A 82 -15.59 0.74 9.27
CA ASP A 82 -16.83 0.03 9.58
C ASP A 82 -17.75 -0.15 8.36
N HIS A 83 -17.31 0.27 7.16
CA HIS A 83 -18.10 0.12 5.93
C HIS A 83 -17.26 -0.09 4.67
N LEU A 84 -17.72 -1.01 3.81
CA LEU A 84 -17.30 -1.17 2.41
C LEU A 84 -18.46 -0.74 1.51
N VAL A 85 -18.25 0.21 0.60
CA VAL A 85 -19.23 0.59 -0.44
C VAL A 85 -18.52 0.85 -1.79
N GLY A 86 -17.83 -0.15 -2.32
CA GLY A 86 -17.05 -0.01 -3.55
C GLY A 86 -16.96 -1.35 -4.26
N LEU A 87 -17.65 -1.43 -5.40
CA LEU A 87 -17.77 -2.60 -6.26
C LEU A 87 -16.39 -3.02 -6.81
N PRO A 88 -16.22 -4.29 -7.20
CA PRO A 88 -15.03 -4.69 -7.95
C PRO A 88 -14.85 -3.76 -9.16
N VAL A 89 -13.64 -3.25 -9.34
CA VAL A 89 -13.22 -2.49 -10.51
C VAL A 89 -12.83 -3.50 -11.59
N GLU A 90 -13.37 -3.33 -12.80
CA GLU A 90 -12.92 -4.09 -13.97
C GLU A 90 -11.69 -3.40 -14.57
N LEU A 91 -10.56 -4.11 -14.54
CA LEU A 91 -9.30 -3.69 -15.16
C LEU A 91 -9.21 -4.33 -16.54
N GLU A 92 -9.40 -3.53 -17.59
CA GLU A 92 -9.23 -3.98 -18.98
C GLU A 92 -7.78 -4.43 -19.27
N PRO A 93 -7.54 -5.25 -20.31
CA PRO A 93 -6.18 -5.56 -20.77
C PRO A 93 -5.34 -4.31 -20.98
N GLY A 94 -4.17 -4.26 -20.33
CA GLY A 94 -3.24 -3.13 -20.33
C GLY A 94 -3.58 -1.99 -19.36
N ALA A 95 -4.74 -1.99 -18.71
CA ALA A 95 -5.08 -0.98 -17.71
C ALA A 95 -4.28 -1.16 -16.42
N GLU A 96 -4.10 -0.06 -15.68
CA GLU A 96 -3.34 0.00 -14.44
C GLU A 96 -4.22 0.49 -13.28
N LEU A 97 -4.11 -0.19 -12.14
CA LEU A 97 -4.51 0.32 -10.83
C LEU A 97 -3.26 0.79 -10.09
N ARG A 98 -3.29 2.01 -9.55
CA ARG A 98 -2.19 2.60 -8.78
C ARG A 98 -2.64 2.90 -7.36
N ILE A 99 -1.87 2.47 -6.38
CA ILE A 99 -2.15 2.63 -4.96
C ILE A 99 -0.93 3.28 -4.30
N ASN A 100 -1.12 4.45 -3.73
CA ASN A 100 -0.07 5.17 -3.01
C ASN A 100 -0.09 4.76 -1.54
N VAL A 101 1.02 4.20 -1.06
CA VAL A 101 1.19 3.72 0.31
C VAL A 101 2.13 4.67 1.06
N PRO A 102 1.64 5.52 1.98
CA PRO A 102 2.49 6.39 2.78
C PRO A 102 3.17 5.60 3.91
N LEU A 103 4.23 4.86 3.59
CA LEU A 103 4.90 3.94 4.52
C LEU A 103 5.35 4.62 5.84
N HIS A 104 5.74 5.89 5.77
CA HIS A 104 6.14 6.68 6.95
C HIS A 104 5.01 6.94 7.95
N GLU A 105 3.74 6.85 7.54
CA GLU A 105 2.60 6.94 8.46
C GLU A 105 2.42 5.63 9.24
N PHE A 106 2.83 4.50 8.64
CA PHE A 106 2.63 3.16 9.20
C PHE A 106 3.87 2.56 9.87
N TYR A 107 5.08 3.03 9.55
CA TYR A 107 6.33 2.47 10.06
C TYR A 107 7.29 3.57 10.45
N ASP A 108 7.96 3.40 11.59
CA ASP A 108 9.10 4.24 12.01
C ASP A 108 10.38 3.83 11.26
N LEU A 109 10.48 4.25 10.00
CA LEU A 109 11.62 3.95 9.14
C LEU A 109 12.78 4.89 9.42
N LYS A 110 13.92 4.33 9.82
CA LYS A 110 15.12 5.09 10.17
C LYS A 110 15.89 5.51 8.91
N ARG A 111 16.45 6.70 8.97
CA ARG A 111 17.35 7.23 7.95
C ARG A 111 18.59 6.33 7.79
N ASN A 112 19.08 6.17 6.56
CA ASN A 112 20.29 5.42 6.21
C ASN A 112 20.25 3.94 6.63
N VAL A 113 19.06 3.37 6.78
CA VAL A 113 18.86 1.92 6.94
C VAL A 113 18.20 1.41 5.66
N ASP A 114 18.74 0.32 5.12
CA ASP A 114 18.15 -0.37 3.99
C ASP A 114 17.02 -1.27 4.51
N TYR A 115 15.85 -1.14 3.89
CA TYR A 115 14.70 -1.99 4.19
C TYR A 115 14.22 -2.69 2.93
N SER A 116 13.55 -3.82 3.07
CA SER A 116 12.74 -4.41 2.00
C SER A 116 11.27 -4.23 2.31
N LEU A 117 10.50 -3.87 1.29
CA LEU A 117 9.05 -3.83 1.32
C LEU A 117 8.49 -4.98 0.49
N ALA A 118 7.53 -5.71 1.05
CA ALA A 118 6.63 -6.59 0.30
C ALA A 118 5.19 -6.10 0.46
N LEU A 119 4.48 -6.00 -0.67
CA LEU A 119 3.06 -5.71 -0.70
C LEU A 119 2.35 -6.86 -1.41
N THR A 120 1.27 -7.36 -0.80
CA THR A 120 0.33 -8.27 -1.44
C THR A 120 -1.03 -7.60 -1.48
N TYR A 121 -1.61 -7.49 -2.67
CA TYR A 121 -2.91 -6.87 -2.88
C TYR A 121 -3.86 -7.87 -3.54
N GLY A 122 -5.10 -7.89 -3.07
CA GLY A 122 -6.16 -8.69 -3.62
C GLY A 122 -6.92 -9.46 -2.56
N ASP A 123 -7.79 -10.36 -3.01
CA ASP A 123 -8.60 -11.22 -2.16
C ASP A 123 -8.33 -12.70 -2.51
N ASP A 124 -9.14 -13.60 -1.96
CA ASP A 124 -9.03 -15.04 -2.19
C ASP A 124 -9.19 -15.44 -3.68
N SER A 125 -9.77 -14.57 -4.51
CA SER A 125 -10.00 -14.85 -5.93
C SER A 125 -8.82 -14.44 -6.81
N ILE A 126 -8.27 -13.25 -6.58
CA ILE A 126 -7.14 -12.70 -7.34
C ILE A 126 -6.24 -11.98 -6.35
N SER A 127 -5.00 -12.44 -6.26
CA SER A 127 -3.93 -11.80 -5.49
C SER A 127 -2.71 -11.53 -6.36
N VAL A 128 -2.06 -10.41 -6.10
CA VAL A 128 -0.80 -10.02 -6.72
C VAL A 128 0.17 -9.54 -5.66
N SER A 129 1.43 -9.91 -5.80
CA SER A 129 2.47 -9.52 -4.86
C SER A 129 3.63 -8.88 -5.60
N ALA A 130 4.25 -7.92 -4.94
CA ALA A 130 5.49 -7.31 -5.39
C ALA A 130 6.38 -7.03 -4.18
N SER A 131 7.69 -7.00 -4.42
CA SER A 131 8.66 -6.60 -3.41
C SER A 131 9.72 -5.69 -4.01
N THR A 132 10.26 -4.79 -3.19
CA THR A 132 11.29 -3.84 -3.60
C THR A 132 12.16 -3.44 -2.41
N GLN A 133 13.30 -2.80 -2.69
CA GLN A 133 14.17 -2.22 -1.68
C GLN A 133 13.78 -0.77 -1.43
N ILE A 134 13.67 -0.39 -0.15
CA ILE A 134 13.53 1.00 0.27
C ILE A 134 14.93 1.52 0.55
N ARG A 135 15.39 2.43 -0.30
CA ARG A 135 16.67 3.14 -0.15
C ARG A 135 16.45 4.64 -0.20
N CYS A 136 16.20 5.25 0.96
CA CYS A 136 16.08 6.69 1.06
C CYS A 136 17.40 7.31 1.53
N SER A 137 18.16 7.88 0.59
CA SER A 137 19.30 8.76 0.90
C SER A 137 18.77 10.18 1.13
N VAL A 138 19.07 10.75 2.30
CA VAL A 138 18.24 11.78 2.95
C VAL A 138 18.33 13.18 2.35
N ARG A 139 17.17 13.85 2.15
CA ARG A 139 16.87 15.24 2.57
C ARG A 139 15.34 15.39 2.81
N GLY A 140 14.82 15.02 3.99
CA GLY A 140 13.40 15.34 4.29
C GLY A 140 12.67 14.61 5.42
N LEU A 141 13.19 13.50 5.95
CA LEU A 141 12.52 12.75 7.03
C LEU A 141 12.72 13.44 8.39
N LYS A 142 11.94 14.46 8.76
CA LYS A 142 12.13 15.25 10.00
C LYS A 142 12.66 14.45 11.18
#